data_AF-A0A0K0Y176-F1
#
_entry.id   AF-A0A0K0Y176-F1
#
_cell.length_a   1.000
_cell.length_b   1.000
_cell.length_c   1.000
_cell.angle_alpha   90.00
_cell.angle_beta   90.00
_cell.angle_gamma   90.00
#
_symmetry.space_group_name_H-M   'P 1'
#
loop_
_entity.id
_entity.type
_entity.pdbx_description
1 polymer ?
#
loop_
_entity_poly.entity_id
_entity_poly.type
_entity_poly.pdbx_seq_one_letter_code
_entity_poly.pdbx_strand_id
1 'polypeptide(L)'
;MSENIVLTKLRLVEGVWHGSLKHHGREADWKPNIEVTHLDFPVDGVVVEEDRVEEAWRVSVPIPTDRIADGVQTFVIRDRGEDLLLGSFSIVAGDALAEDIRAEMSLLRAELDMLKKAFRRHCVETANH
;
A
#
# COMPACT_ATOMS: atom_id res chain seq x y z
N MET A 1 4.79 -7.66 -18.45
CA MET A 1 5.34 -6.29 -18.53
C MET A 1 4.22 -5.37 -18.10
N SER A 2 4.28 -5.00 -16.83
CA SER A 2 3.22 -4.38 -16.01
C SER A 2 3.51 -2.90 -15.74
N GLU A 3 4.33 -2.25 -16.57
CA GLU A 3 4.88 -0.92 -16.25
C GLU A 3 3.93 0.24 -16.60
N ASN A 4 2.76 -0.05 -17.15
CA ASN A 4 1.88 0.99 -17.67
C ASN A 4 0.75 1.37 -16.71
N ILE A 5 0.30 0.51 -15.80
CA ILE A 5 -0.80 0.87 -14.89
C ILE A 5 -0.23 1.25 -13.51
N VAL A 6 -0.46 2.51 -13.11
CA VAL A 6 0.02 3.06 -11.85
C VAL A 6 -1.16 3.42 -10.97
N LEU A 7 -1.28 2.72 -9.83
CA LEU A 7 -2.23 3.04 -8.77
C LEU A 7 -1.55 3.90 -7.70
N THR A 8 -2.07 5.11 -7.50
CA THR A 8 -1.59 6.06 -6.49
C THR A 8 -2.65 6.27 -5.43
N LYS A 9 -2.29 6.02 -4.15
CA LYS A 9 -3.17 6.36 -3.02
C LYS A 9 -3.32 7.87 -2.91
N LEU A 10 -4.56 8.35 -2.78
CA LEU A 10 -4.87 9.75 -2.54
C LEU A 10 -5.13 10.01 -1.05
N ARG A 11 -6.13 9.32 -0.48
CA ARG A 11 -6.54 9.50 0.92
C ARG A 11 -7.42 8.34 1.41
N LEU A 12 -7.64 8.28 2.72
CA LEU A 12 -8.66 7.44 3.34
C LEU A 12 -9.43 8.35 4.30
N VAL A 13 -10.73 8.52 4.07
CA VAL A 13 -11.59 9.43 4.83
C VAL A 13 -13.02 8.91 4.83
N GLU A 14 -13.76 9.10 5.93
CA GLU A 14 -15.17 8.66 6.06
C GLU A 14 -15.41 7.18 5.73
N GLY A 15 -14.42 6.32 6.06
CA GLY A 15 -14.51 4.89 5.77
C GLY A 15 -14.36 4.55 4.29
N VAL A 16 -13.89 5.47 3.45
CA VAL A 16 -13.63 5.23 2.02
C VAL A 16 -12.16 5.47 1.72
N TRP A 17 -11.52 4.47 1.11
CA TRP A 17 -10.20 4.61 0.52
C TRP A 17 -10.32 5.16 -0.88
N HIS A 18 -9.48 6.15 -1.22
CA HIS A 18 -9.46 6.79 -2.52
C HIS A 18 -8.08 6.67 -3.17
N GLY A 19 -8.07 6.31 -4.45
CA GLY A 19 -6.88 6.24 -5.28
C GLY A 19 -7.12 6.83 -6.68
N SER A 20 -6.02 7.12 -7.37
CA SER A 20 -6.02 7.44 -8.80
C SER A 20 -5.26 6.36 -9.56
N LEU A 21 -5.82 5.92 -10.68
CA LEU A 21 -5.23 4.92 -11.55
C LEU A 21 -4.90 5.59 -12.89
N LYS A 22 -3.64 5.52 -13.31
CA LYS A 22 -3.18 6.04 -14.61
C LYS A 22 -2.66 4.90 -15.45
N HIS A 23 -3.03 4.88 -16.73
CA HIS A 23 -2.50 3.93 -17.70
C HIS A 23 -1.59 4.66 -18.69
N HIS A 24 -0.28 4.45 -18.56
CA HIS A 24 0.76 4.91 -19.46
C HIS A 24 0.85 3.97 -20.67
N GLY A 25 -0.24 3.86 -21.44
CA GLY A 25 -0.33 2.99 -22.62
C GLY A 25 -1.21 3.59 -23.70
N ARG A 26 -0.93 3.25 -24.96
CA ARG A 26 -1.51 3.91 -26.15
C ARG A 26 -2.89 3.34 -26.56
N GLU A 27 -3.66 2.83 -25.62
CA GLU A 27 -5.04 2.37 -25.87
C GLU A 27 -6.01 3.46 -25.43
N ALA A 28 -6.56 4.17 -26.42
CA ALA A 28 -7.49 5.27 -26.22
C ALA A 28 -8.81 4.86 -25.54
N ASP A 29 -9.14 3.56 -25.55
CA ASP A 29 -10.39 3.01 -25.01
C ASP A 29 -10.17 2.12 -23.77
N TRP A 30 -8.99 2.17 -23.14
CA TRP A 30 -8.73 1.37 -21.95
C TRP A 30 -9.64 1.79 -20.78
N LYS A 31 -10.31 0.80 -20.18
CA LYS A 31 -11.15 0.99 -19.00
C LYS A 31 -10.72 0.01 -17.91
N PRO A 32 -10.44 0.50 -16.69
CA PRO A 32 -10.01 -0.37 -15.61
C PRO A 32 -11.14 -1.27 -15.12
N ASN A 33 -10.83 -2.54 -14.91
CA ASN A 33 -11.76 -3.51 -14.33
C ASN A 33 -11.29 -3.86 -12.93
N ILE A 34 -11.58 -3.00 -11.95
CA ILE A 34 -11.00 -3.11 -10.61
C ILE A 34 -11.79 -4.09 -9.74
N GLU A 35 -11.08 -5.03 -9.15
CA GLU A 35 -11.55 -5.86 -8.05
C GLU A 35 -10.78 -5.52 -6.77
N VAL A 36 -11.48 -5.45 -5.66
CA VAL A 36 -10.87 -5.32 -4.34
C VAL A 36 -11.30 -6.49 -3.47
N THR A 37 -10.34 -7.09 -2.77
CA THR A 37 -10.57 -8.21 -1.86
C THR A 37 -10.00 -7.95 -0.48
N HIS A 38 -10.65 -8.51 0.55
CA HIS A 38 -10.14 -8.64 1.91
C HIS A 38 -10.20 -10.12 2.29
N LEU A 39 -9.04 -10.71 2.60
CA LEU A 39 -8.90 -12.16 2.84
C LEU A 39 -9.52 -13.01 1.70
N ASP A 40 -9.28 -12.60 0.45
CA ASP A 40 -9.84 -13.19 -0.78
C ASP A 40 -11.37 -13.12 -0.92
N PHE A 41 -12.07 -12.44 -0.02
CA PHE A 41 -13.49 -12.10 -0.19
C PHE A 41 -13.64 -10.75 -0.89
N PRO A 42 -14.51 -10.63 -1.91
CA PRO A 42 -14.71 -9.37 -2.61
C PRO A 42 -15.28 -8.30 -1.69
N VAL A 43 -14.86 -7.07 -1.91
CA VAL A 43 -15.42 -5.86 -1.29
C VAL A 43 -16.45 -5.27 -2.24
N ASP A 44 -17.68 -5.17 -1.78
CA ASP A 44 -18.78 -4.57 -2.54
C ASP A 44 -18.68 -3.03 -2.57
N GLY A 45 -19.30 -2.42 -3.58
CA GLY A 45 -19.43 -0.96 -3.66
C GLY A 45 -18.18 -0.23 -4.12
N VAL A 46 -17.19 -0.93 -4.69
CA VAL A 46 -16.05 -0.31 -5.37
C VAL A 46 -16.55 0.49 -6.57
N VAL A 47 -16.20 1.78 -6.62
CA VAL A 47 -16.59 2.70 -7.70
C VAL A 47 -15.34 3.15 -8.44
N VAL A 48 -15.40 3.12 -9.78
CA VAL A 48 -14.33 3.59 -10.65
C VAL A 48 -14.89 4.59 -11.66
N GLU A 49 -14.43 5.83 -11.59
CA GLU A 49 -14.95 6.94 -12.39
C GLU A 49 -13.83 7.59 -13.20
N GLU A 50 -14.13 7.96 -14.44
CA GLU A 50 -13.19 8.67 -15.31
C GLU A 50 -13.07 10.13 -14.87
N ASP A 51 -11.84 10.57 -14.56
CA ASP A 51 -11.47 11.96 -14.35
C ASP A 51 -10.77 12.49 -15.61
N ARG A 52 -11.55 13.16 -16.45
CA ARG A 52 -11.09 13.72 -17.72
C ARG A 52 -10.14 14.91 -17.57
N VAL A 53 -10.09 15.53 -16.40
CA VAL A 53 -9.22 16.68 -16.16
C VAL A 53 -7.80 16.20 -15.86
N GLU A 54 -7.69 15.19 -15.01
CA GLU A 54 -6.40 14.61 -14.59
C GLU A 54 -5.91 13.46 -15.49
N GLU A 55 -6.69 13.15 -16.54
CA GLU A 55 -6.50 12.00 -17.44
C GLU A 55 -6.25 10.70 -16.64
N ALA A 56 -7.11 10.46 -15.66
CA ALA A 56 -6.96 9.38 -14.68
C ALA A 56 -8.32 8.74 -14.35
N TRP A 57 -8.28 7.59 -13.69
CA TRP A 57 -9.47 6.97 -13.11
C TRP A 57 -9.45 7.11 -11.59
N ARG A 58 -10.56 7.59 -11.02
CA ARG A 58 -10.75 7.72 -9.58
C ARG A 58 -11.33 6.42 -9.07
N VAL A 59 -10.61 5.78 -8.15
CA VAL A 59 -11.03 4.54 -7.50
C VAL A 59 -11.48 4.88 -6.09
N SER A 60 -12.70 4.52 -5.73
CA SER A 60 -13.25 4.64 -4.38
C SER A 60 -13.63 3.26 -3.86
N VAL A 61 -13.07 2.90 -2.71
CA VAL A 61 -13.26 1.59 -2.08
C VAL A 61 -13.87 1.82 -0.71
N PRO A 62 -15.17 1.51 -0.51
CA PRO A 62 -15.77 1.59 0.81
C PRO A 62 -15.18 0.48 1.69
N ILE A 63 -14.83 0.82 2.92
CA ILE A 63 -14.32 -0.12 3.91
C ILE A 63 -15.54 -0.70 4.63
N PRO A 64 -15.83 -2.01 4.47
CA PRO A 64 -16.95 -2.60 5.15
C PRO A 64 -16.69 -2.61 6.66
N THR A 65 -17.68 -2.17 7.44
CA THR A 65 -17.53 -2.03 8.90
C THR A 65 -17.33 -3.37 9.60
N ASP A 66 -17.85 -4.46 9.04
CA ASP A 66 -17.63 -5.84 9.48
C ASP A 66 -16.20 -6.34 9.24
N ARG A 67 -15.39 -5.60 8.46
CA ARG A 67 -13.97 -5.88 8.21
C ARG A 67 -13.03 -5.01 9.04
N ILE A 68 -13.57 -4.17 9.93
CA ILE A 68 -12.80 -3.41 10.90
C ILE A 68 -12.66 -4.25 12.17
N ALA A 69 -11.44 -4.72 12.44
CA ALA A 69 -11.11 -5.54 13.60
C ALA A 69 -9.70 -5.24 14.10
N ASP A 70 -9.42 -5.64 15.34
CA ASP A 70 -8.08 -5.53 15.93
C ASP A 70 -7.01 -6.19 15.04
N GLY A 71 -5.83 -5.58 15.00
CA GLY A 71 -4.71 -6.00 14.17
C GLY A 71 -4.63 -5.27 12.83
N VAL A 72 -4.12 -5.97 11.81
CA VAL A 72 -3.90 -5.44 10.46
C VAL A 72 -4.89 -6.08 9.49
N GLN A 73 -5.70 -5.26 8.84
CA GLN A 73 -6.66 -5.66 7.82
C GLN A 73 -6.17 -5.18 6.46
N THR A 74 -5.78 -6.11 5.58
CA THR A 74 -5.18 -5.78 4.28
C THR A 74 -6.19 -5.99 3.15
N PHE A 75 -6.33 -4.97 2.33
CA PHE A 75 -7.17 -4.93 1.15
C PHE A 75 -6.28 -4.95 -0.09
N VAL A 76 -6.57 -5.86 -1.01
CA VAL A 76 -5.79 -6.08 -2.23
C VAL A 76 -6.59 -5.57 -3.41
N ILE A 77 -5.96 -4.73 -4.24
CA ILE A 77 -6.57 -4.10 -5.41
C ILE A 77 -5.93 -4.73 -6.66
N ARG A 78 -6.76 -5.33 -7.52
CA ARG A 78 -6.33 -6.00 -8.74
C ARG A 78 -7.10 -5.49 -9.95
N ASP A 79 -6.48 -5.58 -11.13
CA ASP A 79 -7.22 -5.55 -12.39
C ASP A 79 -7.71 -6.96 -12.70
N ARG A 80 -9.02 -7.14 -12.78
CA ARG A 80 -9.69 -8.42 -13.03
C ARG A 80 -9.55 -8.91 -14.47
N GLY A 81 -9.33 -8.01 -15.44
CA GLY A 81 -9.12 -8.39 -16.84
C GLY A 81 -7.79 -9.08 -17.05
N GLU A 82 -6.74 -8.61 -16.38
CA GLU A 82 -5.37 -9.11 -16.50
C GLU A 82 -4.91 -9.98 -15.32
N ASP A 83 -5.74 -10.15 -14.29
CA ASP A 83 -5.37 -10.74 -12.99
C ASP A 83 -4.09 -10.10 -12.42
N LEU A 84 -3.99 -8.78 -12.57
CA LEU A 84 -2.80 -8.01 -12.24
C LEU A 84 -2.94 -7.35 -10.87
N LEU A 85 -1.98 -7.60 -9.98
CA LEU A 85 -1.88 -6.87 -8.71
C LEU A 85 -1.48 -5.41 -8.96
N LEU A 86 -2.38 -4.49 -8.65
CA LEU A 86 -2.15 -3.04 -8.80
C LEU A 86 -1.63 -2.40 -7.52
N GLY A 87 -2.03 -2.94 -6.37
CA GLY A 87 -1.58 -2.46 -5.08
C GLY A 87 -2.37 -3.05 -3.93
N SER A 88 -2.07 -2.57 -2.73
CA SER A 88 -2.82 -2.91 -1.52
C SER A 88 -2.80 -1.75 -0.54
N PHE A 89 -3.73 -1.76 0.39
CA PHE A 89 -3.71 -0.88 1.55
C PHE A 89 -4.10 -1.66 2.80
N SER A 90 -3.67 -1.16 3.96
CA SER A 90 -3.99 -1.79 5.23
C SER A 90 -4.65 -0.80 6.18
N ILE A 91 -5.59 -1.31 6.98
CA ILE A 91 -6.16 -0.64 8.14
C ILE A 91 -5.57 -1.30 9.36
N VAL A 92 -5.06 -0.47 10.26
CA VAL A 92 -4.52 -0.89 11.55
C VAL A 92 -5.47 -0.39 12.63
N ALA A 93 -5.97 -1.30 13.46
CA ALA A 93 -6.86 -0.98 14.58
C ALA A 93 -6.51 -1.81 15.82
N GLY A 94 -6.96 -1.33 16.98
CA GLY A 94 -6.72 -1.98 18.28
C GLY A 94 -5.40 -1.61 18.94
N ASP A 95 -5.25 -2.01 20.20
CA ASP A 95 -4.13 -1.63 21.07
C ASP A 95 -2.86 -2.47 20.81
N ALA A 96 -3.04 -3.70 20.34
CA ALA A 96 -1.96 -4.70 20.20
C ALA A 96 -0.86 -4.33 19.18
N LEU A 97 -1.13 -3.42 18.24
CA LEU A 97 -0.12 -3.04 17.23
C LEU A 97 0.85 -1.95 17.71
N ALA A 98 0.49 -1.20 18.75
CA ALA A 98 1.22 0.00 19.13
C ALA A 98 2.43 -0.32 20.02
N GLU A 99 2.39 -1.38 20.83
CA GLU A 99 3.51 -1.78 21.69
C GLU A 99 4.50 -2.69 20.95
N ASP A 100 4.01 -3.71 20.25
CA ASP A 100 4.88 -4.70 19.57
C ASP A 100 5.67 -4.08 18.41
N ILE A 101 5.06 -3.24 17.56
CA ILE A 101 5.80 -2.58 16.46
C ILE A 101 6.81 -1.56 17.00
N ARG A 102 6.50 -0.86 18.10
CA ARG A 102 7.46 0.07 18.71
C ARG A 102 8.62 -0.67 19.37
N ALA A 103 8.38 -1.83 19.96
CA ALA A 103 9.41 -2.69 20.52
C ALA A 103 10.34 -3.23 19.42
N GLU A 104 9.78 -3.82 18.36
CA GLU A 104 10.52 -4.35 17.20
C GLU A 104 11.32 -3.23 16.49
N MET A 105 10.71 -2.07 16.25
CA MET A 105 11.40 -0.93 15.63
C MET A 105 12.52 -0.37 16.53
N SER A 106 12.40 -0.48 17.86
CA SER A 106 13.45 -0.09 18.79
C SER A 106 14.61 -1.08 18.79
N LEU A 107 14.32 -2.38 18.70
CA LEU A 107 15.31 -3.46 18.54
C LEU A 107 16.11 -3.28 17.24
N LEU A 108 15.43 -3.09 16.10
CA LEU A 108 16.09 -2.87 14.81
C LEU A 108 17.00 -1.63 14.81
N ARG A 109 16.59 -0.55 15.48
CA ARG A 109 17.44 0.64 15.65
C ARG A 109 18.66 0.37 16.51
N ALA A 110 18.50 -0.40 17.60
CA ALA A 110 19.60 -0.78 18.46
C ALA A 110 20.64 -1.64 17.71
N GLU A 111 20.18 -2.61 16.92
CA GLU A 111 21.05 -3.44 16.07
C GLU A 111 21.78 -2.60 15.01
N LEU A 112 21.08 -1.68 14.33
CA LEU A 112 21.69 -0.76 13.37
C LEU A 112 22.75 0.16 14.01
N ASP A 113 22.51 0.63 15.23
CA ASP A 113 23.47 1.47 15.95
C ASP A 113 24.71 0.69 16.39
N MET A 114 24.56 -0.58 16.77
CA MET A 114 25.69 -1.48 17.00
C MET A 114 26.51 -1.70 15.73
N LEU A 115 25.84 -1.95 14.60
CA LEU A 115 26.49 -2.11 13.29
C LEU A 115 27.26 -0.84 12.89
N LYS A 116 26.63 0.33 13.03
CA LYS A 116 27.27 1.64 12.76
C LYS A 116 28.50 1.88 13.64
N LYS A 117 28.45 1.52 14.92
CA LYS A 117 29.60 1.66 15.84
C LYS A 117 30.75 0.73 15.43
N ALA A 118 30.44 -0.53 15.12
CA ALA A 118 31.44 -1.49 14.65
C ALA A 118 32.09 -1.03 13.34
N PHE A 119 31.29 -0.54 12.39
CA PHE A 119 31.79 -0.02 11.12
C PHE A 119 32.67 1.21 11.30
N ARG A 120 32.23 2.20 12.10
CA ARG A 120 33.05 3.39 12.39
C ARG A 120 34.39 3.04 13.02
N ARG A 121 34.39 2.12 13.99
CA ARG A 121 35.63 1.63 14.60
C ARG A 121 36.55 0.98 13.56
N HIS A 122 35.99 0.12 12.70
CA HIS A 122 36.76 -0.54 11.65
C HIS A 122 37.38 0.46 10.65
N CYS A 123 36.67 1.51 10.26
CA CYS A 123 37.21 2.58 9.40
C CYS A 123 38.36 3.36 10.06
N VAL A 124 38.29 3.57 11.37
CA VAL A 124 39.37 4.25 12.12
C VAL A 124 40.58 3.33 12.28
N GLU A 125 40.36 2.04 12.52
CA GLU A 125 41.41 1.03 12.63
C GLU A 125 42.15 0.81 11.29
N THR A 126 41.42 0.85 10.17
CA THR A 126 42.02 0.71 8.83
C THR A 126 42.66 1.99 8.28
N ALA A 127 42.32 3.18 8.80
CA ALA A 127 42.97 4.44 8.42
C ALA A 127 44.31 4.70 9.13
N ASN A 128 44.58 3.99 10.23
CA ASN A 128 45.83 4.09 11.01
C ASN A 128 46.85 2.99 10.68
N HIS A 129 46.64 2.25 9.59
CA HIS A 129 47.53 1.21 9.07
C HIS A 129 47.98 1.54 7.65
#